data_AF-A0A522AQT5-F1
#
_entry.id   AF-A0A522AQT5-F1
#
_cell.length_a   1.000
_cell.length_b   1.000
_cell.length_c   1.000
_cell.angle_alpha   90.00
_cell.angle_beta   90.00
_cell.angle_gamma   90.00
#
_symmetry.space_group_name_H-M   'P 1'
#
loop_
_entity.id
_entity.type
_entity.pdbx_description
1 polymer ?
#
loop_
_entity_poly.entity_id
_entity_poly.type
_entity_poly.pdbx_seq_one_letter_code
_entity_poly.pdbx_strand_id
1 'polypeptide(L)' 'MNPEQSKYQALPRQVSAELARQLDGLRYGTIELTVHDGRIVQIERREKIRLRDDVTSAG' A
#
# COMPACT_ATOMS: atom_id res chain seq x y z
N MET A 1 -5.25 30.17 4.26
CA MET A 1 -4.90 28.73 4.18
C MET A 1 -6.06 27.94 4.78
N ASN A 2 -6.57 26.93 4.07
CA ASN A 2 -7.64 26.08 4.58
C ASN A 2 -7.05 25.14 5.66
N PRO A 3 -7.46 25.22 6.94
CA PRO A 3 -6.80 24.50 8.04
C PRO A 3 -6.93 22.96 7.93
N GLU A 4 -7.90 22.47 7.15
CA GLU A 4 -8.06 21.02 6.93
C GLU A 4 -6.94 20.39 6.09
N GLN A 5 -6.19 21.17 5.30
CA GLN A 5 -5.14 20.63 4.43
C GLN A 5 -3.83 20.32 5.17
N SER A 6 -3.67 20.76 6.42
CA SER A 6 -2.48 20.43 7.22
C SER A 6 -2.44 18.97 7.70
N LYS A 7 -3.53 18.20 7.54
CA LYS A 7 -3.62 16.79 7.94
C LYS A 7 -2.75 15.85 7.11
N TYR A 8 -2.34 16.27 5.90
CA TYR A 8 -1.50 15.48 5.01
C TYR A 8 -0.09 16.07 4.94
N GLN A 9 0.53 16.28 6.10
CA GLN A 9 1.93 16.64 6.15
C GLN A 9 2.74 15.60 5.34
N ALA A 10 3.65 16.08 4.50
CA ALA A 10 4.37 15.21 3.58
C ALA A 10 5.05 14.06 4.33
N LEU A 11 4.79 12.82 3.91
CA LEU A 11 5.51 11.66 4.42
C LEU A 11 7.02 11.89 4.21
N PRO A 12 7.87 11.47 5.16
CA PRO A 12 9.31 11.54 4.97
C PRO A 12 9.72 10.96 3.61
N ARG A 13 10.70 11.58 2.95
CA ARG A 13 11.13 11.18 1.60
C ARG A 13 11.46 9.68 1.47
N GLN A 14 12.01 9.09 2.53
CA GLN A 14 12.33 7.67 2.57
C GLN A 14 11.07 6.80 2.55
N VAL A 15 10.04 7.18 3.32
CA VAL A 15 8.76 6.46 3.39
C VAL A 15 8.02 6.56 2.06
N SER A 16 7.95 7.74 1.46
CA SER A 16 7.27 7.93 0.18
C SER A 16 7.95 7.15 -0.96
N ALA A 17 9.28 7.13 -0.99
CA ALA A 17 10.03 6.31 -1.95
C ALA A 17 9.80 4.82 -1.75
N GLU A 18 9.78 4.35 -0.49
CA GLU A 18 9.52 2.94 -0.21
C GLU A 18 8.08 2.54 -0.55
N LEU A 19 7.10 3.37 -0.19
CA LEU A 19 5.71 3.12 -0.53
C LEU A 19 5.50 3.08 -2.05
N ALA A 20 6.15 3.97 -2.81
CA ALA A 20 6.10 3.93 -4.27
C ALA A 20 6.68 2.62 -4.83
N ARG A 21 7.80 2.13 -4.28
CA ARG A 21 8.39 0.83 -4.65
C ARG A 21 7.46 -0.34 -4.30
N GLN A 22 6.81 -0.30 -3.15
CA GLN A 22 5.90 -1.36 -2.71
C GLN A 22 4.58 -1.36 -3.49
N LEU A 23 4.12 -0.21 -3.98
CA LEU A 23 2.97 -0.11 -4.88
C LEU A 23 3.31 -0.57 -6.30
N ASP A 24 4.57 -0.45 -6.72
CA ASP A 24 4.99 -0.87 -8.04
C ASP A 24 4.76 -2.37 -8.25
N GLY A 25 4.07 -2.71 -9.34
CA GLY A 25 3.65 -4.07 -9.66
C GLY A 25 2.53 -4.67 -8.80
N LEU A 26 2.03 -3.98 -7.76
CA LEU A 26 0.92 -4.47 -6.94
C LEU A 26 -0.41 -4.34 -7.69
N ARG A 27 -0.85 -5.41 -8.36
CA ARG A 27 -2.13 -5.40 -9.11
C ARG A 27 -3.35 -5.50 -8.19
N TYR A 28 -3.27 -6.34 -7.17
CA TYR A 28 -4.33 -6.54 -6.18
C TYR A 28 -3.67 -6.86 -4.84
N GLY A 29 -4.08 -6.15 -3.79
CA GLY A 29 -3.51 -6.36 -2.48
C GLY A 29 -3.72 -5.18 -1.55
N THR A 30 -2.96 -5.19 -0.46
CA THR A 30 -3.01 -4.18 0.61
C THR A 30 -1.58 -3.80 0.98
N ILE A 31 -1.36 -2.53 1.27
CA ILE A 31 -0.17 -2.07 1.97
C ILE A 31 -0.61 -1.57 3.35
N GLU A 32 0.02 -2.08 4.39
CA GLU A 32 -0.26 -1.71 5.78
C GLU A 32 0.94 -0.95 6.35
N LEU A 33 0.68 0.18 7.01
CA LEU A 33 1.69 1.01 7.66
C LEU A 33 1.46 0.98 9.16
N THR A 34 2.49 0.63 9.93
CA THR A 34 2.42 0.69 11.40
C THR A 34 3.13 1.94 11.90
N VAL A 35 2.41 2.73 12.70
CA VAL A 35 2.91 3.98 13.28
C VAL A 35 3.02 3.82 14.78
N HIS A 36 4.20 4.09 15.33
CA HIS A 36 4.43 4.20 16.76
C HIS A 36 5.09 5.55 17.05
N ASP A 37 4.61 6.26 18.08
CA ASP A 37 5.15 7.58 18.48
C ASP A 37 5.21 8.60 17.31
N GLY A 38 4.17 8.62 16.46
CA GLY A 38 4.12 9.50 15.28
C GLY A 38 5.14 9.16 14.17
N ARG A 39 5.87 8.05 14.30
CA ARG A 39 6.83 7.57 13.30
C ARG A 39 6.35 6.26 12.68
N ILE A 40 6.48 6.15 11.37
CA ILE A 40 6.26 4.88 10.67
C ILE A 40 7.43 3.96 11.00
N VAL A 41 7.14 2.81 11.60
CA VAL A 41 8.14 1.82 12.00
C VAL A 41 8.07 0.55 11.17
N GLN A 42 6.96 0.31 10.47
CA GLN A 42 6.76 -0.87 9.63
C GLN A 42 5.94 -0.53 8.38
N ILE A 43 6.29 -1.20 7.28
CA ILE A 43 5.55 -1.20 6.02
C ILE A 43 5.42 -2.66 5.59
N GLU A 44 4.20 -3.15 5.41
CA GLU A 44 3.92 -4.51 4.99
C GLU A 44 3.11 -4.52 3.69
N ARG A 45 3.51 -5.34 2.71
CA ARG A 45 2.81 -5.55 1.44
C ARG A 45 2.17 -6.94 1.43
N ARG A 46 0.87 -6.99 1.15
CA ARG A 46 0.10 -8.22 1.00
C ARG A 46 -0.48 -8.29 -0.40
N GLU A 47 -0.10 -9.30 -1.17
CA GLU A 47 -0.60 -9.50 -2.52
C GLU A 47 -1.75 -10.50 -2.54
N LYS A 48 -2.77 -10.22 -3.34
CA LYS A 48 -3.89 -11.14 -3.57
C LYS A 48 -3.82 -11.68 -4.98
N ILE A 49 -3.33 -12.90 -5.12
CA ILE A 49 -3.30 -13.62 -6.39
C ILE A 49 -4.66 -14.29 -6.57
N ARG A 50 -5.36 -13.97 -7.66
CA ARG A 50 -6.49 -14.80 -8.11
C ARG A 50 -5.92 -15.90 -8.97
N LEU A 51 -5.87 -17.11 -8.43
CA LEU A 51 -5.80 -18.30 -9.28
C LEU A 51 -7.14 -18.33 -10.01
N ARG A 52 -7.15 -18.15 -11.33
CA ARG A 52 -8.36 -18.46 -12.10
C ARG A 52 -8.62 -19.94 -11.84
N ASP A 53 -9.81 -20.26 -11.33
CA ASP A 53 -10.37 -21.60 -11.49
C ASP A 53 -10.72 -21.77 -12.97
N ASP A 54 -9.68 -21.97 -13.79
CA ASP A 54 -9.79 -22.31 -15.19
C ASP A 54 -10.10 -23.82 -15.30
N VAL A 55 -11.17 -24.26 -14.62
CA VAL A 55 -11.77 -25.57 -14.84
C VAL A 55 -13.28 -25.42 -14.71
N THR A 56 -13.93 -25.09 -15.82
CA THR A 56 -15.08 -25.82 -16.38
C THR A 56 -15.70 -24.93 -17.47
N SER A 57 -15.07 -24.94 -18.63
CA SER A 57 -15.71 -24.68 -19.92
C SER A 57 -15.44 -25.90 -20.79
N ALA A 58 -16.03 -27.02 -20.41
CA ALA A 58 -16.24 -28.20 -21.23
C ALA A 58 -17.51 -28.82 -20.69
N GLY A 59 -18.58 -29.03 -21.44
CA GLY A 59 -18.96 -28.80 -22.81
C GLY A 59 -20.40 -29.28 -22.91
#